data_AF-A2Q6A8-F1
#
_entry.id   AF-A2Q6A8-F1
#
_cell.length_a   1.000
_cell.length_b   1.000
_cell.length_c   1.000
_cell.angle_alpha   90.00
_cell.angle_beta   90.00
_cell.angle_gamma   90.00
#
_symmetry.space_group_name_H-M   'P 1'
#
loop_
_entity.id
_entity.type
_entity.pdbx_description
1 polymer ?
#
loop_
_entity_poly.entity_id
_entity_poly.type
_entity_poly.pdbx_seq_one_letter_code
_entity_poly.pdbx_strand_id
1 'polypeptide(L)' 'MDMAECPVTLGKPFLATSIARINLEYKEIVLRSKGEYLIADMSYLTGKHEARCRY' A
#
# COMPACT_ATOMS: atom_id res chain seq x y z
N MET A 1 -21.97 -2.92 -14.10
CA MET A 1 -20.59 -2.89 -14.64
C MET A 1 -19.67 -2.93 -13.45
N ASP A 2 -19.20 -4.12 -13.08
CA ASP A 2 -18.14 -4.27 -12.08
C ASP A 2 -16.91 -3.53 -12.59
N MET A 3 -16.53 -2.43 -11.92
CA MET A 3 -15.25 -1.78 -12.19
C MET A 3 -14.17 -2.80 -11.83
N ALA A 4 -13.42 -3.25 -12.83
CA ALA A 4 -12.24 -4.06 -12.61
C ALA A 4 -11.33 -3.30 -11.63
N GLU A 5 -11.09 -3.88 -10.45
CA GLU A 5 -10.13 -3.34 -9.49
C GLU A 5 -8.78 -3.24 -10.19
N CYS A 6 -8.31 -2.02 -10.43
CA CYS A 6 -6.99 -1.78 -10.95
C CYS A 6 -6.05 -1.60 -9.76
N PRO A 7 -5.22 -2.60 -9.40
CA PRO A 7 -4.36 -2.51 -8.24
C PRO A 7 -3.32 -1.39 -8.44
N VAL A 8 -3.33 -0.41 -7.55
CA VAL A 8 -2.36 0.69 -7.55
C VAL A 8 -1.07 0.22 -6.88
N THR A 9 0.05 0.28 -7.60
CA THR A 9 1.37 -0.01 -7.03
C THR A 9 2.01 1.29 -6.53
N LEU A 10 2.25 1.37 -5.23
CA LEU A 10 2.97 2.47 -4.61
C LEU A 10 4.47 2.17 -4.61
N GLY A 11 5.19 2.81 -5.53
CA GLY A 11 6.64 2.65 -5.64
C GLY A 11 7.42 3.43 -4.58
N LYS A 12 8.72 3.12 -4.48
CA LYS A 12 9.67 3.83 -3.60
C LYS A 12 9.60 5.36 -3.68
N PRO A 13 9.47 6.00 -4.87
CA PRO A 13 9.39 7.46 -4.95
C PRO A 13 8.19 8.02 -4.19
N PHE A 14 7.02 7.40 -4.35
CA PHE A 14 5.80 7.82 -3.66
C PHE A 14 5.94 7.64 -2.15
N LEU A 15 6.39 6.46 -1.72
CA LEU A 15 6.59 6.16 -0.29
C LEU A 15 7.57 7.13 0.38
N ALA A 16 8.61 7.57 -0.34
CA ALA A 16 9.53 8.58 0.16
C ALA A 16 8.87 9.96 0.30
N THR A 17 8.08 10.39 -0.69
CA THR A 17 7.35 11.67 -0.62
C THR A 17 6.28 11.69 0.47
N SER A 18 5.64 10.56 0.73
CA SER A 18 4.59 10.40 1.74
C SER A 18 5.14 9.99 3.11
N ILE A 19 6.44 10.14 3.37
CA ILE A 19 7.10 9.78 4.65
C ILE A 19 6.57 8.44 5.19
N ALA A 20 6.53 7.42 4.34
CA ALA A 20 5.89 6.17 4.65
C ALA A 20 6.62 5.43 5.78
N ARG A 21 5.86 4.82 6.69
CA ARG A 21 6.36 3.91 7.72
C ARG A 21 5.69 2.57 7.56
N ILE A 22 6.49 1.51 7.43
CA ILE A 22 6.01 0.14 7.32
C ILE A 22 6.35 -0.56 8.63
N ASN A 23 5.33 -0.93 9.40
CA ASN A 23 5.48 -1.68 10.63
C ASN A 23 5.12 -3.15 10.37
N LEU A 24 6.13 -4.02 10.40
CA LEU A 24 5.96 -5.45 10.13
C LEU A 24 5.43 -6.23 11.34
N GLU A 25 5.61 -5.71 12.56
CA GLU A 25 5.13 -6.34 13.80
C GLU A 25 3.60 -6.19 13.90
N TYR A 26 3.09 -4.98 13.68
CA TYR A 26 1.65 -4.70 13.70
C TYR A 26 0.97 -4.91 12.34
N LYS A 27 1.75 -5.24 11.30
CA LYS A 27 1.28 -5.41 9.92
C LYS A 27 0.56 -4.16 9.41
N GLU A 28 1.20 -3.00 9.49
CA GLU A 28 0.59 -1.71 9.11
C GLU A 28 1.49 -0.90 8.16
N ILE A 29 0.87 -0.15 7.26
CA ILE A 29 1.51 0.99 6.58
C ILE A 29 0.90 2.28 7.07
N VAL A 30 1.75 3.23 7.45
CA VAL A 30 1.36 4.62 7.69
C VAL A 30 1.94 5.49 6.58
N LEU A 31 1.09 6.21 5.86
CA LEU A 31 1.48 7.23 4.88
C LEU A 31 1.14 8.60 5.45
N ARG A 32 2.07 9.56 5.39
CA ARG A 32 1.89 10.92 5.87
C ARG A 32 2.25 11.94 4.79
N SER A 33 1.30 12.79 4.44
CA SER A 33 1.54 13.88 3.48
C SER A 33 0.83 15.15 3.92
N LYS A 34 1.54 16.28 3.98
CA LYS A 34 0.98 17.62 4.26
C LYS A 34 0.06 17.72 5.50
N GLY A 35 0.32 16.91 6.53
CA GLY A 35 -0.48 16.88 7.76
C GLY A 35 -1.60 15.83 7.78
N GLU A 36 -1.90 15.21 6.65
CA GLU A 36 -2.83 14.07 6.55
C GLU A 36 -2.10 12.75 6.80
N TYR A 37 -2.84 11.77 7.32
CA TYR A 37 -2.35 10.41 7.56
C TYR A 37 -3.32 9.38 6.99
N LEU A 38 -2.77 8.33 6.38
CA LEU A 38 -3.48 7.12 6.00
C LEU A 38 -2.83 5.95 6.73
N ILE A 39 -3.63 5.15 7.43
CA ILE A 39 -3.19 3.91 8.08
C ILE A 39 -3.89 2.76 7.38
N ALA A 40 -3.12 1.82 6.85
CA ALA A 40 -3.62 0.62 6.19
C ALA A 40 -3.19 -0.62 6.98
N ASP A 41 -4.18 -1.40 7.45
CA ASP A 41 -3.99 -2.69 8.08
C ASP A 41 -3.73 -3.78 7.00
N MET A 42 -2.59 -4.44 7.10
CA MET A 42 -2.16 -5.53 6.22
C MET A 42 -2.53 -6.92 6.74
N SER A 43 -3.25 -7.04 7.84
CA SER A 43 -3.65 -8.33 8.42
C SER A 43 -4.41 -9.21 7.41
N TYR A 44 -5.10 -8.59 6.45
CA TYR A 44 -5.81 -9.24 5.36
C TYR A 44 -4.92 -9.70 4.18
N LEU A 45 -3.65 -9.29 4.10
CA LEU A 45 -2.72 -9.67 3.01
C LEU A 45 -2.07 -11.06 3.18
N THR A 46 -2.56 -11.86 4.12
CA THR A 46 -2.07 -13.24 4.35
C THR A 46 -2.54 -14.24 3.29
N GLY A 47 -3.40 -13.85 2.35
CA GLY A 47 -3.69 -14.60 1.13
C GLY A 47 -2.67 -14.29 0.03
N LYS A 48 -1.94 -15.30 -0.45
CA LYS A 48 -0.98 -15.20 -1.57
C LYS A 48 -1.59 -14.44 -2.76
N HIS A 49 -1.15 -13.22 -3.00
CA HIS A 49 -1.38 -12.54 -4.27
C HIS A 49 -0.04 -12.07 -4.85
N GLU A 50 0.38 -12.75 -5.92
CA GLU A 50 1.51 -12.32 -6.74
C GLU A 50 1.05 -11.12 -7.59
N ALA A 51 1.68 -9.96 -7.37
CA ALA A 51 1.59 -8.86 -8.32
C ALA A 51 2.32 -9.28 -9.61
N ARG A 52 1.59 -9.71 -10.64
CA ARG A 52 2.14 -10.02 -11.96
C ARG A 52 1.73 -8.97 -12.98
N CYS A 53 2.72 -8.23 -13.47
CA CYS A 53 2.60 -7.44 -14.69
C CYS A 53 2.90 -8.32 -15.91
N ARG A 54 2.14 -8.12 -17.00
CA ARG A 54 2.59 -8.45 -18.35
C ARG A 54 2.50 -7.20 -19.22
N TYR A 55 3.51 -7.08 -20.08
CA TYR A 55 3.91 -5.95 -20.93
C TYR A 55 2.77 -5.34 -21.75
#